data_AF-A0A1X7GIV8-F1
#
_entry.id   AF-A0A1X7GIV8-F1
#
_cell.length_a   1.000
_cell.length_b   1.000
_cell.length_c   1.000
_cell.angle_alpha   90.00
_cell.angle_beta   90.00
_cell.angle_gamma   90.00
#
_symmetry.space_group_name_H-M   'P 1'
#
loop_
_entity.id
_entity.type
_entity.pdbx_description
1 polymer ?
#
loop_
_entity_poly.entity_id
_entity_poly.type
_entity_poly.pdbx_seq_one_letter_code
_entity_poly.pdbx_strand_id
1 'polypeptide(L)'
;MQGDELRQLRKAAGLTQGELAKRLGLTETFIGMMERGAKPIELRTQLAARQIVQDVFFVTGRTIDGRYAVARRTIERETSQRTNMATMMYGIFRRRDHAFRWAAALGACNVLPRPTRYVAGARAGKCPI
;
A
#
# COMPACT_ATOMS: atom_id res chain seq x y z
N MET A 1 -10.11 2.27 14.97
CA MET A 1 -9.12 3.03 14.16
C MET A 1 -9.48 4.48 14.27
N GLN A 2 -8.51 5.36 14.48
CA GLN A 2 -8.77 6.81 14.51
C GLN A 2 -8.67 7.45 13.12
N GLY A 3 -9.26 8.63 12.95
CA GLY A 3 -9.23 9.37 11.67
C GLY A 3 -7.81 9.65 11.17
N ASP A 4 -6.89 10.00 12.08
CA ASP A 4 -5.48 10.21 11.75
C ASP A 4 -4.78 8.91 11.32
N GLU A 5 -5.11 7.77 11.92
CA GLU A 5 -4.57 6.47 11.52
C GLU A 5 -5.03 6.11 10.10
N LEU A 6 -6.30 6.36 9.77
CA LEU A 6 -6.84 6.14 8.42
C LEU A 6 -6.11 7.02 7.39
N ARG A 7 -5.89 8.30 7.73
CA ARG A 7 -5.15 9.25 6.89
C ARG A 7 -3.72 8.82 6.65
N GLN A 8 -3.03 8.34 7.69
CA GLN A 8 -1.67 7.83 7.60
C GLN A 8 -1.60 6.57 6.73
N LEU A 9 -2.50 5.61 6.94
CA LEU A 9 -2.63 4.39 6.12
C LEU A 9 -2.83 4.72 4.65
N ARG A 10 -3.76 5.63 4.35
CA ARG A 10 -4.05 6.07 2.98
C ARG A 10 -2.83 6.71 2.32
N LYS A 11 -2.18 7.66 3.01
CA LYS A 11 -0.99 8.35 2.49
C LYS A 11 0.19 7.39 2.29
N ALA A 12 0.38 6.43 3.20
CA ALA A 12 1.41 5.41 3.08
C ALA A 12 1.21 4.52 1.84
N ALA A 13 -0.05 4.28 1.47
CA ALA A 13 -0.42 3.61 0.22
C ALA A 13 -0.40 4.52 -1.02
N GLY A 14 -0.06 5.80 -0.87
CA GLY A 14 -0.04 6.76 -1.98
C GLY A 14 -1.40 7.11 -2.56
N LEU A 15 -2.50 6.83 -1.84
CA LEU A 15 -3.86 7.04 -2.32
C LEU A 15 -4.38 8.45 -1.98
N THR A 16 -5.17 9.01 -2.89
CA THR A 16 -6.06 10.16 -2.62
C THR A 16 -7.30 9.74 -1.83
N GLN A 17 -8.03 10.70 -1.25
CA GLN A 17 -9.28 10.40 -0.53
C GLN A 17 -10.31 9.78 -1.49
N GLY A 18 -10.45 10.33 -2.70
CA GLY A 18 -11.33 9.78 -3.74
C GLY A 18 -10.96 8.36 -4.19
N GLU A 19 -9.67 8.04 -4.33
CA GLU A 19 -9.25 6.68 -4.70
C GLU A 19 -9.54 5.65 -3.59
N LEU A 20 -9.29 6.01 -2.32
CA LEU A 20 -9.66 5.15 -1.20
C LEU A 20 -11.19 4.97 -1.13
N ALA A 21 -11.95 6.05 -1.33
CA ALA A 21 -13.41 6.02 -1.33
C ALA A 21 -13.94 5.07 -2.42
N LYS A 22 -13.44 5.20 -3.64
CA LYS A 22 -13.81 4.35 -4.78
C LYS A 22 -13.56 2.86 -4.49
N ARG A 23 -12.45 2.53 -3.85
CA ARG A 23 -12.11 1.14 -3.46
C ARG A 23 -12.98 0.61 -2.33
N LEU A 24 -13.47 1.48 -1.45
CA LEU A 24 -14.36 1.13 -0.34
C LEU A 24 -15.85 1.16 -0.71
N GLY A 25 -16.21 1.63 -1.91
CA GLY A 25 -17.61 1.88 -2.29
C GLY A 25 -18.24 3.04 -1.50
N LEU A 26 -17.44 4.03 -1.12
CA LEU A 26 -17.85 5.21 -0.35
C LEU A 26 -17.62 6.48 -1.16
N THR A 27 -18.09 7.62 -0.65
CA THR A 27 -17.82 8.94 -1.23
C THR A 27 -16.54 9.54 -0.65
N GLU A 28 -15.84 10.37 -1.43
CA GLU A 28 -14.65 11.10 -0.99
C GLU A 28 -14.94 11.96 0.25
N THR A 29 -16.09 12.64 0.27
CA THR A 29 -16.55 13.44 1.40
C THR A 29 -16.68 12.62 2.67
N PHE A 30 -17.14 11.37 2.58
CA PHE A 30 -17.28 10.46 3.71
C PHE A 30 -15.93 10.04 4.28
N ILE A 31 -14.95 9.75 3.41
CA ILE A 31 -13.55 9.53 3.83
C ILE A 31 -13.01 10.77 4.55
N GLY A 32 -13.21 11.97 3.99
CA GLY A 32 -12.77 13.21 4.61
C GLY A 32 -13.40 13.46 5.99
N MET A 33 -14.67 13.15 6.18
CA MET A 33 -15.34 13.23 7.48
C MET A 33 -14.76 12.25 8.49
N MET A 34 -14.47 11.01 8.07
CA MET A 34 -13.83 10.01 8.92
C MET A 34 -12.40 10.41 9.32
N GLU A 35 -11.60 10.93 8.37
CA GLU A 35 -10.22 11.38 8.66
C GLU A 35 -10.15 12.53 9.65
N ARG A 36 -11.17 13.41 9.69
CA ARG A 36 -11.26 14.52 10.66
C ARG A 36 -11.91 14.13 11.98
N GLY A 37 -12.35 12.88 12.14
CA GLY A 37 -13.09 12.41 13.32
C GLY A 37 -14.54 12.87 13.40
N ALA A 38 -15.08 13.50 12.35
CA ALA A 38 -16.48 13.95 12.29
C ALA A 38 -17.47 12.78 12.09
N LYS A 39 -16.99 11.64 11.56
CA LYS A 39 -17.74 10.38 11.43
C LYS A 39 -16.93 9.25 12.04
N PRO A 40 -17.55 8.35 12.83
CA PRO A 40 -16.87 7.16 13.33
C PRO A 40 -16.52 6.22 12.16
N ILE A 41 -15.39 5.53 12.30
CA ILE A 41 -14.96 4.50 11.34
C ILE A 41 -15.47 3.15 11.86
N GLU A 42 -16.44 2.57 11.15
CA GLU A 42 -16.95 1.23 11.47
C GLU A 42 -15.88 0.16 11.29
N LEU A 43 -15.99 -0.93 12.07
CA LEU A 43 -15.05 -2.05 12.03
C LEU A 43 -14.88 -2.61 10.60
N ARG A 44 -15.97 -2.76 9.86
CA ARG A 44 -15.96 -3.23 8.46
C ARG A 44 -15.10 -2.32 7.58
N THR A 45 -15.31 -1.01 7.67
CA THR A 45 -14.56 -0.01 6.89
C THR A 45 -13.09 0.02 7.28
N GLN A 46 -12.81 -0.10 8.58
CA GLN A 46 -11.44 -0.22 9.10
C GLN A 46 -10.71 -1.45 8.54
N LEU A 47 -11.36 -2.62 8.53
CA LEU A 47 -10.78 -3.86 8.00
C LEU A 47 -10.55 -3.76 6.49
N ALA A 48 -11.54 -3.29 5.75
CA ALA A 48 -11.43 -3.10 4.31
C ALA A 48 -10.34 -2.10 3.93
N ALA A 49 -10.20 -0.98 4.66
CA ALA A 49 -9.14 0.00 4.44
C ALA A 49 -7.75 -0.60 4.67
N ARG A 50 -7.58 -1.41 5.73
CA ARG A 50 -6.32 -2.13 6.00
C ARG A 50 -5.99 -3.13 4.90
N GLN A 51 -6.99 -3.89 4.45
CA GLN A 51 -6.82 -4.88 3.39
C GLN A 51 -6.43 -4.22 2.07
N ILE A 52 -7.10 -3.12 1.69
CA ILE A 52 -6.74 -2.33 0.51
C ILE A 52 -5.28 -1.91 0.58
N VAL A 53 -4.82 -1.36 1.71
CA VAL A 53 -3.43 -0.92 1.88
C VAL A 53 -2.44 -2.09 1.76
N GLN A 54 -2.77 -3.26 2.30
CA GLN A 54 -1.93 -4.45 2.15
C GLN A 54 -1.81 -4.86 0.68
N ASP A 55 -2.89 -4.75 -0.09
CA ASP A 55 -2.91 -5.11 -1.52
C ASP A 55 -2.37 -4.04 -2.48
N VAL A 56 -1.96 -2.85 -2.01
CA VAL A 56 -1.47 -1.77 -2.89
C VAL A 56 0.03 -1.93 -3.20
N PHE A 57 0.37 -1.65 -4.46
CA PHE A 57 1.74 -1.37 -4.87
C PHE A 57 2.23 -0.06 -4.24
N PHE A 58 3.21 -0.14 -3.36
CA PHE A 58 3.83 1.03 -2.74
C PHE A 58 5.20 1.30 -3.34
N VAL A 59 5.57 2.59 -3.39
CA VAL A 59 6.92 3.03 -3.74
C VAL A 59 7.74 3.08 -2.47
N THR A 60 8.88 2.39 -2.44
CA THR A 60 9.81 2.45 -1.30
C THR A 60 10.36 3.86 -1.13
N GLY A 61 10.89 4.16 0.05
CA GLY A 61 11.79 5.30 0.21
C GLY A 61 12.98 5.23 -0.75
N ARG A 62 13.77 6.30 -0.80
CA ARG A 62 15.02 6.35 -1.57
C ARG A 62 15.93 5.22 -1.06
N THR A 63 16.28 4.27 -1.92
CA THR A 63 17.25 3.21 -1.61
C THR A 63 18.64 3.83 -1.39
N ILE A 64 19.59 3.05 -0.85
CA ILE A 64 20.99 3.49 -0.70
C ILE A 64 21.53 4.06 -2.02
N ASP A 65 21.20 3.41 -3.14
CA ASP A 65 21.65 3.82 -4.48
C ASP A 65 20.91 5.03 -5.05
N GLY A 66 20.07 5.69 -4.26
CA GLY A 66 19.32 6.85 -4.70
C GLY A 66 18.09 6.53 -5.56
N ARG A 67 17.69 5.26 -5.69
CA ARG A 67 16.60 4.77 -6.55
C ARG A 67 15.31 4.55 -5.76
N TYR A 68 14.20 4.32 -6.47
CA TYR A 68 12.86 4.09 -5.94
C TYR A 68 12.36 2.74 -6.41
N ALA A 69 12.08 1.81 -5.51
CA ALA A 69 11.51 0.51 -5.88
C ALA A 69 9.99 0.54 -5.77
N VAL A 70 9.31 -0.18 -6.67
CA VAL A 70 7.87 -0.45 -6.58
C VAL A 70 7.72 -1.86 -6.05
N ALA A 71 7.01 -2.01 -4.94
CA ALA A 71 6.77 -3.29 -4.30
C ALA A 71 5.31 -3.46 -3.90
N ARG A 72 4.86 -4.70 -3.76
CA ARG A 72 3.56 -5.05 -3.19
C ARG A 72 3.80 -5.94 -1.99
N ARG A 73 3.06 -5.75 -0.91
CA ARG A 73 3.08 -6.70 0.21
C ARG A 73 1.98 -7.72 -0.05
N THR A 74 2.32 -9.00 -0.07
CA THR A 74 1.34 -10.08 -0.28
C THR A 74 1.28 -10.91 0.99
N ILE A 75 0.06 -11.21 1.46
CA ILE A 75 -0.14 -12.24 2.49
C ILE A 75 -0.01 -13.58 1.77
N GLU A 76 1.04 -14.33 2.10
CA GLU A 76 1.41 -15.47 1.27
C GLU A 76 0.74 -16.77 1.72
N ARG A 77 0.59 -16.98 3.03
CA ARG A 77 -0.24 -18.03 3.64
C ARG A 77 -0.62 -17.65 5.08
N GLU A 78 -1.86 -17.93 5.43
CA GLU A 78 -2.34 -17.94 6.81
C GLU A 78 -2.33 -19.41 7.28
N THR A 79 -1.19 -19.89 7.76
CA THR A 79 -1.17 -21.16 8.51
C THR A 79 -1.52 -20.83 9.96
N SER A 80 -2.30 -21.68 10.63
CA SER A 80 -3.03 -21.44 11.90
C SER A 80 -2.28 -20.82 13.09
N GLN A 81 -0.98 -20.51 12.98
CA GLN A 81 -0.18 -19.88 14.03
C GLN A 81 0.80 -18.79 13.54
N ARG A 82 0.99 -18.57 12.23
CA ARG A 82 1.87 -17.51 11.69
C ARG A 82 1.41 -16.98 10.32
N THR A 83 1.16 -15.67 10.24
CA THR A 83 0.96 -14.96 8.96
C THR A 83 2.32 -14.61 8.37
N ASN A 84 2.71 -15.27 7.28
CA ASN A 84 3.93 -14.89 6.55
C ASN A 84 3.59 -13.77 5.55
N MET A 85 4.21 -12.60 5.76
CA MET A 85 4.14 -11.48 4.81
C MET A 85 5.36 -11.52 3.89
N ALA A 86 5.13 -11.64 2.59
CA ALA A 86 6.18 -11.50 1.58
C ALA A 86 6.10 -10.12 0.93
N THR A 87 7.24 -9.47 0.69
CA THR A 87 7.29 -8.24 -0.10
C THR A 87 7.79 -8.59 -1.49
N MET A 88 6.97 -8.35 -2.51
CA MET A 88 7.31 -8.63 -3.91
C MET A 88 7.75 -7.34 -4.58
N MET A 89 8.93 -7.32 -5.21
CA MET A 89 9.41 -6.16 -5.94
C MET A 89 9.08 -6.30 -7.43
N TYR A 90 8.52 -5.24 -8.02
CA TYR A 90 8.08 -5.24 -9.41
C TYR A 90 8.96 -4.37 -10.31
N GLY A 91 9.71 -3.41 -9.76
CA GLY A 91 10.65 -2.59 -10.56
C GLY A 91 11.44 -1.59 -9.73
N ILE A 92 12.50 -1.02 -10.31
CA ILE A 92 13.35 0.00 -9.70
C ILE A 92 13.49 1.19 -10.66
N PHE A 93 13.28 2.40 -10.16
CA PHE A 93 13.22 3.63 -10.94
C PHE A 93 14.21 4.66 -10.39
N ARG A 94 14.85 5.44 -11.26
CA ARG A 94 15.70 6.57 -10.83
C ARG A 94 14.87 7.77 -10.35
N ARG A 95 13.64 7.90 -10.88
CA ARG A 95 12.74 9.01 -10.63
C ARG A 95 11.54 8.58 -9.80
N ARG A 96 11.22 9.38 -8.79
CA ARG A 96 10.11 9.12 -7.86
C ARG A 96 8.76 9.08 -8.58
N ASP A 97 8.49 10.07 -9.42
CA ASP A 97 7.24 10.20 -10.17
C ASP A 97 7.00 9.04 -11.13
N HIS A 98 8.07 8.49 -11.74
CA HIS A 98 7.97 7.28 -12.57
C HIS A 98 7.55 6.07 -11.73
N ALA A 99 8.16 5.87 -10.55
CA ALA A 99 7.78 4.78 -9.66
C ALA A 99 6.30 4.88 -9.23
N PHE A 100 5.79 6.08 -8.94
CA PHE A 100 4.38 6.28 -8.60
C PHE A 100 3.43 5.99 -9.76
N ARG A 101 3.74 6.50 -10.97
CA ARG A 101 2.95 6.19 -12.17
C ARG A 101 2.90 4.69 -12.44
N TRP A 102 4.02 4.01 -12.24
CA TRP A 102 4.11 2.58 -12.48
C TRP A 102 3.39 1.76 -11.41
N ALA A 103 3.47 2.14 -10.12
CA ALA A 103 2.67 1.54 -9.05
C ALA A 103 1.16 1.70 -9.29
N ALA A 104 0.73 2.88 -9.76
CA ALA A 104 -0.67 3.12 -10.13
C ALA A 104 -1.10 2.25 -11.31
N ALA A 105 -0.26 2.13 -12.35
CA ALA A 105 -0.53 1.26 -13.50
C ALA A 105 -0.68 -0.21 -13.08
N LEU A 106 0.22 -0.72 -12.24
CA LEU A 106 0.13 -2.08 -11.70
C LEU A 106 -1.13 -2.30 -10.87
N GLY A 107 -1.56 -1.29 -10.10
CA GLY A 107 -2.82 -1.34 -9.35
C GLY A 107 -4.08 -1.30 -10.22
N ALA A 108 -3.97 -0.83 -11.47
CA ALA A 108 -5.07 -0.81 -12.44
C ALA A 108 -5.06 -2.04 -13.38
N CYS A 109 -3.95 -2.78 -13.45
CA CYS A 109 -3.83 -3.98 -14.27
C CYS A 109 -4.62 -5.14 -13.65
N ASN A 110 -5.44 -5.81 -14.49
CA ASN A 110 -6.18 -7.01 -14.09
C ASN A 110 -5.27 -8.26 -14.02
N VAL A 111 -4.16 -8.23 -14.75
CA VAL A 111 -3.12 -9.28 -14.72
C VAL A 111 -1.81 -8.63 -14.28
N LEU A 112 -1.26 -9.12 -13.19
CA LEU A 112 -0.01 -8.59 -12.66
C LEU A 112 1.19 -9.20 -13.40
N PRO A 113 2.20 -8.38 -13.78
CA PRO A 113 3.44 -8.91 -14.34
C PRO A 113 4.18 -9.74 -13.29
N ARG A 114 5.03 -10.66 -13.75
CA ARG A 114 5.86 -11.47 -12.85
C ARG A 114 6.74 -10.53 -12.00
N PRO A 115 6.77 -10.71 -10.67
CA PRO A 115 7.61 -9.89 -9.81
C PRO A 115 9.08 -10.13 -10.17
N THR A 116 9.83 -9.04 -10.30
CA THR A 116 11.28 -9.07 -10.60
C THR A 116 12.11 -9.75 -9.52
N ARG A 117 11.67 -9.76 -8.25
CA ARG A 117 12.33 -10.50 -7.16
C ARG A 117 11.40 -10.75 -5.99
N TYR A 118 11.54 -11.91 -5.36
CA TYR A 118 10.95 -12.23 -4.07
C TYR A 118 11.79 -11.60 -2.95
N VAL A 119 11.24 -10.67 -2.17
CA VAL A 119 11.90 -10.13 -0.98
C VAL A 119 11.32 -10.84 0.24
N ALA A 120 11.90 -12.00 0.54
CA ALA A 120 11.57 -12.77 1.74
C ALA A 120 11.97 -11.96 2.98
N GLY A 121 11.01 -11.65 3.85
CA GLY A 121 11.31 -11.33 5.26
C GLY A 121 12.18 -10.11 5.57
N ALA A 122 12.56 -9.28 4.59
CA ALA A 122 13.31 -8.06 4.89
C ALA A 122 12.35 -7.02 5.49
N ARG A 123 12.48 -6.80 6.80
CA ARG A 123 12.06 -5.53 7.41
C ARG A 123 12.53 -4.41 6.47
N ALA A 124 11.67 -3.42 6.20
CA ALA A 124 12.04 -2.19 5.49
C ALA A 124 13.19 -1.40 6.16
N GLY A 125 13.83 -1.94 7.21
CA GLY A 125 15.11 -1.54 7.75
C GLY A 125 16.12 -2.69 7.64
N LYS A 126 16.87 -2.69 6.56
CA LYS A 126 18.34 -2.81 6.50
C LYS A 126 18.68 -2.92 5.04
N CYS A 127 19.10 -1.79 4.50
CA CYS A 127 19.94 -1.70 3.34
C CYS A 127 21.35 -1.66 3.96
N PRO A 128 22.17 -2.72 3.85
CA PRO A 128 23.60 -2.59 4.11
C PRO A 128 24.42 -3.08 2.91
N ILE A 129 25.37 -2.21 2.54
CA ILE A 129 26.64 -2.38 1.77
C ILE A 129 26.61 -3.14 0.44
#